data_AF-A0A2D7UUP6-F1
#
_entry.id   AF-A0A2D7UUP6-F1
#
_cell.length_a   1.000
_cell.length_b   1.000
_cell.length_c   1.000
_cell.angle_alpha   90.00
_cell.angle_beta   90.00
_cell.angle_gamma   90.00
#
_symmetry.space_group_name_H-M   'P 1'
#
loop_
_entity.id
_entity.type
_entity.pdbx_description
1 polymer ?
#
loop_
_entity_poly.entity_id
_entity_poly.type
_entity_poly.pdbx_seq_one_letter_code
_entity_poly.pdbx_strand_id
1 'polypeptide(L)'
;MNTWRTFAAVLLAATSCSYSSSSDGQAPALTNNLTQQEQLCVEERLASGWELNLSNLQTDLSPEQEIAVDMAVELCRLDTSPSPTLPIFRNDQPQVSEELLEAPVTFDSDDSPPGTDSLLDNYWLQCGLGEAKACDDLFYLAPPGSDYEQFAFSCGGRRNMDCALLLGIEQPEGDLNPSTPAPGDDEDLDKWWKLCSEGSTAACGELRLIAPSGSLYAQFAATCGARGTSYCALILEDDGEPPTLKDLSPNLSPPGDDEFLDQLWLLCSGTDARACKDLTKYGPTDSLYVQFGVSCGGRAVAPCARFFADLNSSSS
;
A
#
# COMPACT_ATOMS: atom_id res chain seq x y z
N MET A 1 -9.15 -69.25 -18.89
CA MET A 1 -9.50 -68.08 -19.72
C MET A 1 -9.79 -66.93 -18.77
N ASN A 2 -8.74 -66.22 -18.38
CA ASN A 2 -8.46 -64.83 -18.77
C ASN A 2 -9.50 -63.83 -18.26
N THR A 3 -9.19 -63.15 -17.15
CA THR A 3 -8.86 -61.71 -17.16
C THR A 3 -8.49 -61.26 -15.75
N TRP A 4 -7.21 -60.94 -15.57
CA TRP A 4 -6.61 -60.37 -14.37
C TRP A 4 -6.81 -58.85 -14.45
N ARG A 5 -7.54 -58.25 -13.50
CA ARG A 5 -7.52 -56.79 -13.29
C ARG A 5 -6.72 -56.52 -12.02
N THR A 6 -5.48 -56.10 -12.20
CA THR A 6 -4.62 -55.53 -11.16
C THR A 6 -5.18 -54.18 -10.73
N PHE A 7 -5.68 -54.09 -9.50
CA PHE A 7 -5.86 -52.81 -8.80
C PHE A 7 -4.53 -52.47 -8.13
N ALA A 8 -3.84 -51.45 -8.65
CA ALA A 8 -2.71 -50.83 -7.96
C ALA A 8 -3.27 -49.87 -6.91
N ALA A 9 -3.14 -50.23 -5.63
CA ALA A 9 -3.39 -49.32 -4.52
C ALA A 9 -2.16 -48.40 -4.38
N VAL A 10 -2.30 -47.14 -4.82
CA VAL A 10 -1.33 -46.09 -4.55
C VAL A 10 -1.53 -45.65 -3.10
N LEU A 11 -0.63 -46.09 -2.23
CA LEU A 11 -0.46 -45.55 -0.88
C LEU A 11 0.09 -44.13 -1.01
N LEU A 12 -0.77 -43.13 -0.86
CA LEU A 12 -0.36 -41.75 -0.62
C LEU A 12 0.25 -41.68 0.79
N ALA A 13 1.58 -41.74 0.87
CA ALA A 13 2.30 -41.29 2.04
C ALA A 13 2.13 -39.77 2.13
N ALA A 14 1.29 -39.31 3.07
CA ALA A 14 1.29 -37.92 3.48
C ALA A 14 2.62 -37.65 4.19
N THR A 15 3.58 -37.09 3.46
CA THR A 15 4.74 -36.44 4.07
C THR A 15 4.24 -35.15 4.71
N SER A 16 3.96 -35.21 6.01
CA SER A 16 3.81 -34.02 6.84
C SER A 16 5.14 -33.28 6.78
N CYS A 17 5.23 -32.19 6.02
CA CYS A 17 6.30 -31.22 6.16
C CYS A 17 6.11 -30.58 7.55
N SER A 18 6.75 -31.18 8.55
CA SER A 18 6.97 -30.52 9.82
C SER A 18 8.02 -29.45 9.54
N TYR A 19 7.59 -28.19 9.45
CA TYR A 19 8.49 -27.05 9.37
C TYR A 19 9.14 -26.92 10.75
N SER A 20 10.28 -27.59 10.96
CA SER A 20 11.17 -27.22 12.06
C SER A 20 12.03 -26.07 11.55
N SER A 21 11.67 -24.83 11.91
CA SER A 21 12.63 -23.74 11.84
C SER A 21 13.71 -24.00 12.90
N SER A 22 14.87 -24.44 12.42
CA SER A 22 16.10 -24.39 13.19
C SER A 22 16.46 -22.91 13.40
N SER A 23 16.58 -22.52 14.66
CA SER A 23 17.07 -21.22 15.11
C SER A 23 18.47 -20.93 14.58
N ASP A 24 18.65 -19.76 13.97
CA ASP A 24 19.73 -18.79 14.24
C ASP A 24 19.82 -17.83 13.05
N GLY A 25 19.05 -16.75 13.15
CA GLY A 25 18.99 -15.67 12.18
C GLY A 25 17.99 -14.66 12.69
N GLN A 26 18.40 -13.87 13.68
CA GLN A 26 17.58 -12.80 14.23
C GLN A 26 17.16 -11.86 13.11
N ALA A 27 15.84 -11.79 12.87
CA ALA A 27 15.24 -10.73 12.07
C ALA A 27 15.68 -9.36 12.62
N PRO A 28 15.95 -8.37 11.76
CA PRO A 28 16.29 -7.04 12.24
C PRO A 28 15.09 -6.46 13.00
N ALA A 29 15.30 -6.16 14.29
CA ALA A 29 14.25 -5.66 15.15
C ALA A 29 13.81 -4.25 14.73
N LEU A 30 12.52 -4.09 14.41
CA LEU A 30 11.85 -2.83 14.08
C LEU A 30 12.04 -1.71 15.13
N THR A 31 12.51 -2.04 16.34
CA THR A 31 12.55 -1.12 17.49
C THR A 31 13.94 -0.60 17.85
N ASN A 32 14.98 -0.89 17.05
CA ASN A 32 16.37 -0.57 17.41
C ASN A 32 16.71 0.93 17.56
N ASN A 33 15.79 1.83 17.21
CA ASN A 33 15.97 3.29 17.28
C ASN A 33 14.93 4.02 18.16
N LEU A 34 14.18 3.33 19.02
CA LEU A 34 13.21 3.98 19.90
C LEU A 34 13.88 4.57 21.15
N THR A 35 13.49 5.79 21.50
CA THR A 35 13.75 6.34 22.82
C THR A 35 12.99 5.55 23.88
N GLN A 36 13.45 5.61 25.13
CA GLN A 36 12.77 4.93 26.24
C GLN A 36 11.31 5.37 26.42
N GLN A 37 10.97 6.59 26.00
CA GLN A 37 9.63 7.13 26.07
C GLN A 37 8.73 6.61 24.94
N GLU A 38 9.26 6.55 23.70
CA GLU A 38 8.56 5.92 22.57
C GLU A 38 8.33 4.43 22.84
N GLN A 39 9.32 3.72 23.39
CA GLN A 39 9.18 2.30 23.68
C GLN A 39 8.06 2.02 24.69
N LEU A 40 7.96 2.80 25.76
CA LEU A 40 6.86 2.67 26.73
C LEU A 40 5.50 2.99 26.11
N CYS A 41 5.43 4.01 25.26
CA CYS A 41 4.21 4.36 24.55
C CYS A 41 3.79 3.23 23.60
N VAL A 42 4.74 2.64 22.87
CA VAL A 42 4.50 1.53 21.94
C VAL A 42 3.96 0.32 22.70
N GLU A 43 4.62 -0.08 23.79
CA GLU A 43 4.18 -1.20 24.63
C GLU A 43 2.78 -0.96 25.23
N GLU A 44 2.49 0.26 25.69
CA GLU A 44 1.17 0.63 26.23
C GLU A 44 0.08 0.58 25.16
N ARG A 45 0.33 1.12 23.96
CA ARG A 45 -0.65 1.09 22.85
C ARG A 45 -0.88 -0.34 22.38
N LEU A 46 0.17 -1.15 22.20
CA LEU A 46 0.07 -2.59 21.88
C LEU A 46 -0.83 -3.33 22.86
N ALA A 47 -0.62 -3.13 24.16
CA ALA A 47 -1.39 -3.81 25.19
C ALA A 47 -2.84 -3.29 25.31
N SER A 48 -3.06 -1.98 25.17
CA SER A 48 -4.36 -1.35 25.43
C SER A 48 -5.25 -1.23 24.20
N GLY A 49 -4.67 -1.06 23.01
CA GLY A 49 -5.42 -0.80 21.77
C GLY A 49 -5.43 -1.94 20.75
N TRP A 50 -4.55 -2.92 20.89
CA TRP A 50 -4.56 -4.13 20.03
C TRP A 50 -4.66 -5.43 20.83
N GLU A 51 -4.79 -5.35 22.16
CA GLU A 51 -4.75 -6.51 23.08
C GLU A 51 -3.50 -7.41 22.89
N LEU A 52 -2.43 -6.86 22.31
CA LEU A 52 -1.18 -7.54 22.00
C LEU A 52 -0.18 -7.34 23.13
N ASN A 53 -0.03 -8.36 23.98
CA ASN A 53 0.94 -8.33 25.07
C ASN A 53 2.29 -8.93 24.61
N LEU A 54 3.02 -8.15 23.81
CA LEU A 54 4.32 -8.54 23.27
C LEU A 54 5.41 -8.29 24.32
N SER A 55 5.94 -9.37 24.90
CA SER A 55 7.01 -9.30 25.91
C SER A 55 8.40 -9.00 25.33
N ASN A 56 8.55 -9.02 24.00
CA ASN A 56 9.77 -8.62 23.30
C ASN A 56 9.43 -8.17 21.88
N LEU A 57 9.66 -6.89 21.57
CA LEU A 57 9.42 -6.29 20.24
C LEU A 57 10.52 -6.67 19.21
N GLN A 58 11.49 -7.49 19.60
CA GLN A 58 12.69 -7.83 18.82
C GLN A 58 12.73 -9.29 18.33
N THR A 59 11.63 -10.05 18.39
CA THR A 59 11.59 -11.48 18.02
C THR A 59 10.27 -11.90 17.36
N ASP A 60 10.35 -12.85 16.42
CA ASP A 60 9.27 -13.50 15.63
C ASP A 60 7.85 -12.99 15.90
N LEU A 61 7.55 -11.86 15.28
CA LEU A 61 6.21 -11.28 15.20
C LEU A 61 5.48 -11.93 14.02
N SER A 62 4.17 -12.17 14.15
CA SER A 62 3.34 -12.44 12.96
C SER A 62 3.25 -11.17 12.10
N PRO A 63 2.89 -11.28 10.80
CA PRO A 63 2.73 -10.11 9.94
C PRO A 63 1.77 -9.06 10.51
N GLU A 64 0.71 -9.50 11.19
CA GLU A 64 -0.26 -8.62 11.84
C GLU A 64 0.34 -7.92 13.07
N GLN A 65 1.23 -8.60 13.79
CA GLN A 65 1.95 -8.04 14.92
C GLN A 65 3.04 -7.05 14.48
N GLU A 66 3.73 -7.30 13.37
CA GLU A 66 4.68 -6.33 12.80
C GLU A 66 3.98 -5.03 12.43
N ILE A 67 2.83 -5.11 11.76
CA ILE A 67 2.01 -3.94 11.41
C ILE A 67 1.57 -3.20 12.67
N ALA A 68 1.10 -3.93 13.69
CA ALA A 68 0.69 -3.31 14.95
C ALA A 68 1.86 -2.59 15.65
N VAL A 69 3.06 -3.17 15.62
CA VAL A 69 4.26 -2.56 16.20
C VAL A 69 4.69 -1.33 15.42
N ASP A 70 4.73 -1.39 14.09
CA ASP A 70 5.06 -0.24 13.22
C ASP A 70 4.05 0.90 13.42
N MET A 71 2.77 0.56 13.46
CA MET A 71 1.67 1.49 13.72
C MET A 71 1.80 2.16 15.10
N ALA A 72 2.12 1.39 16.13
CA ALA A 72 2.33 1.91 17.48
C ALA A 72 3.51 2.88 17.54
N VAL A 73 4.60 2.58 16.83
CA VAL A 73 5.79 3.44 16.76
C VAL A 73 5.43 4.79 16.14
N GLU A 74 4.77 4.80 15.00
CA GLU A 74 4.41 6.04 14.29
C GLU A 74 3.41 6.89 15.08
N LEU A 75 2.41 6.26 15.69
CA LEU A 75 1.46 6.98 16.55
C LEU A 75 2.13 7.63 17.77
N CYS A 76 3.08 6.94 18.39
CA CYS A 76 3.82 7.47 19.53
C CYS A 76 4.74 8.64 19.15
N ARG A 77 5.25 8.67 17.92
CA ARG A 77 6.02 9.80 17.38
C ARG A 77 5.13 11.01 17.10
N LEU A 78 3.92 10.78 16.58
CA LEU A 78 2.95 11.84 16.30
C LEU A 78 2.51 12.58 17.58
N ASP A 79 2.29 11.86 18.69
CA ASP A 79 1.89 12.48 19.97
C ASP A 79 2.96 13.45 20.55
N THR A 80 4.22 13.30 20.13
CA THR A 80 5.33 14.15 20.59
C THR A 80 5.61 15.36 19.69
N SER A 81 4.99 15.41 18.51
CA SER A 81 5.22 16.48 17.53
C SER A 81 4.19 17.61 17.72
N PRO A 82 4.60 18.90 17.77
CA PRO A 82 3.64 19.99 17.70
C PRO A 82 2.89 19.90 16.36
N SER A 83 1.55 19.95 16.39
CA SER A 83 0.68 19.81 15.21
C SER A 83 1.30 20.53 14.00
N PRO A 84 1.79 19.79 12.99
CA PRO A 84 2.25 20.39 11.77
C PRO A 84 1.07 21.16 11.19
N THR A 85 1.29 22.39 10.77
CA THR A 85 0.31 23.05 9.90
C THR A 85 0.29 22.22 8.62
N LEU A 86 -0.76 21.41 8.44
CA LEU A 86 -0.93 20.57 7.27
C LEU A 86 -0.74 21.44 6.02
N PRO A 87 0.23 21.13 5.14
CA PRO A 87 0.38 21.89 3.90
C PRO A 87 -0.93 21.85 3.11
N ILE A 88 -1.26 22.97 2.47
CA ILE A 88 -2.39 23.01 1.52
C ILE A 88 -1.91 22.30 0.26
N PHE A 89 -2.12 21.00 0.23
CA PHE A 89 -1.83 20.18 -0.93
C PHE A 89 -2.97 20.33 -1.94
N ARG A 90 -2.60 20.55 -3.21
CA ARG A 90 -3.57 20.42 -4.28
C ARG A 90 -3.63 18.99 -4.76
N ASN A 91 -4.83 18.51 -5.03
CA ASN A 91 -5.10 17.16 -5.51
C ASN A 91 -4.52 16.88 -6.92
N ASP A 92 -4.01 17.90 -7.59
CA ASP A 92 -3.49 17.87 -8.96
C ASP A 92 -1.96 17.66 -9.08
N GLN A 93 -1.21 17.66 -7.97
CA GLN A 93 0.26 17.47 -7.98
C GLN A 93 0.67 16.12 -7.37
N PRO A 94 1.73 15.47 -7.86
CA PRO A 94 2.37 14.33 -7.16
C PRO A 94 2.99 14.83 -5.85
N GLN A 95 2.52 14.33 -4.71
CA GLN A 95 2.85 14.89 -3.40
C GLN A 95 4.06 14.20 -2.74
N VAL A 96 5.12 14.03 -3.53
CA VAL A 96 6.31 13.24 -3.18
C VAL A 96 7.40 14.09 -2.55
N SER A 97 8.23 13.50 -1.69
CA SER A 97 9.45 14.16 -1.24
C SER A 97 10.43 14.38 -2.39
N GLU A 98 11.23 15.45 -2.29
CA GLU A 98 12.29 15.74 -3.26
C GLU A 98 13.30 14.58 -3.36
N GLU A 99 13.60 13.93 -2.22
CA GLU A 99 14.51 12.78 -2.18
C GLU A 99 13.99 11.60 -3.02
N LEU A 100 12.71 11.25 -2.89
CA LEU A 100 12.11 10.22 -3.74
C LEU A 100 12.09 10.65 -5.22
N LEU A 101 11.86 11.93 -5.51
CA LEU A 101 11.93 12.45 -6.88
C LEU A 101 13.34 12.36 -7.48
N GLU A 102 14.38 12.49 -6.65
CA GLU A 102 15.79 12.38 -7.06
C GLU A 102 16.31 10.94 -7.10
N ALA A 103 15.65 9.99 -6.42
CA ALA A 103 16.04 8.57 -6.36
C ALA A 103 16.40 7.93 -7.72
N PRO A 104 15.72 8.23 -8.84
CA PRO A 104 16.08 7.63 -10.12
C PRO A 104 17.39 8.15 -10.74
N VAL A 105 18.02 9.14 -10.11
CA VAL A 105 19.35 9.66 -10.46
C VAL A 105 20.43 9.03 -9.59
N THR A 106 20.07 8.51 -8.42
CA THR A 106 21.00 7.92 -7.46
C THR A 106 21.20 6.42 -7.67
N PHE A 107 20.20 5.71 -8.19
CA PHE A 107 20.24 4.25 -8.36
C PHE A 107 20.26 3.78 -9.82
N ASP A 108 20.93 2.65 -10.06
CA ASP A 108 20.86 1.83 -11.27
C ASP A 108 20.19 0.48 -10.96
N SER A 109 19.49 -0.10 -11.94
CA SER A 109 18.84 -1.40 -11.80
C SER A 109 19.77 -2.56 -11.43
N ASP A 110 21.07 -2.45 -11.74
CA ASP A 110 22.09 -3.46 -11.44
C ASP A 110 22.81 -3.22 -10.10
N ASP A 111 22.39 -2.21 -9.32
CA ASP A 111 22.99 -1.92 -8.02
C ASP A 111 22.82 -3.08 -7.04
N SER A 112 23.89 -3.34 -6.28
CA SER A 112 23.86 -4.34 -5.22
C SER A 112 23.01 -3.85 -4.04
N PRO A 113 22.25 -4.74 -3.39
CA PRO A 113 21.39 -4.33 -2.30
C PRO A 113 22.23 -3.93 -1.06
N PRO A 114 21.69 -3.11 -0.14
CA PRO A 114 22.39 -2.64 1.05
C PRO A 114 22.92 -3.75 1.99
N GLY A 115 22.33 -4.96 1.97
CA GLY A 115 22.84 -6.10 2.72
C GLY A 115 22.47 -6.09 4.20
N THR A 116 21.53 -5.23 4.60
CA THR A 116 21.12 -5.03 5.99
C THR A 116 19.90 -5.87 6.38
N ASP A 117 19.10 -6.31 5.40
CA ASP A 117 17.93 -7.16 5.58
C ASP A 117 17.79 -8.11 4.37
N SER A 118 17.86 -9.42 4.62
CA SER A 118 17.86 -10.42 3.54
C SER A 118 16.54 -10.51 2.76
N LEU A 119 15.41 -10.17 3.38
CA LEU A 119 14.11 -10.17 2.71
C LEU A 119 14.01 -8.94 1.79
N LEU A 120 14.38 -7.76 2.30
CA LEU A 120 14.40 -6.54 1.51
C LEU A 120 15.46 -6.61 0.40
N ASP A 121 16.61 -7.22 0.64
CA ASP A 121 17.63 -7.51 -0.38
C ASP A 121 17.06 -8.38 -1.51
N ASN A 122 16.20 -9.36 -1.17
CA ASN A 122 15.58 -10.22 -2.18
C ASN A 122 14.60 -9.42 -3.06
N TYR A 123 13.75 -8.59 -2.45
CA TYR A 123 12.84 -7.73 -3.20
C TYR A 123 13.58 -6.65 -4.00
N TRP A 124 14.71 -6.12 -3.49
CA TRP A 124 15.59 -5.23 -4.23
C TRP A 124 16.07 -5.88 -5.53
N LEU A 125 16.62 -7.08 -5.44
CA LEU A 125 17.11 -7.81 -6.62
C LEU A 125 15.97 -8.07 -7.62
N GLN A 126 14.80 -8.49 -7.17
CA GLN A 126 13.64 -8.73 -8.04
C GLN A 126 13.14 -7.42 -8.69
N CYS A 127 13.07 -6.33 -7.93
CA CYS A 127 12.71 -5.01 -8.44
C CYS A 127 13.71 -4.52 -9.50
N GLY A 128 15.02 -4.71 -9.26
CA GLY A 128 16.10 -4.44 -10.21
C GLY A 128 16.02 -5.29 -11.48
N LEU A 129 15.45 -6.49 -11.41
CA LEU A 129 15.16 -7.35 -12.57
C LEU A 129 13.86 -6.99 -13.32
N GLY A 130 13.05 -6.07 -12.78
CA GLY A 130 11.82 -5.61 -13.41
C GLY A 130 10.54 -6.27 -12.89
N GLU A 131 10.57 -6.92 -11.73
CA GLU A 131 9.35 -7.44 -11.09
C GLU A 131 8.61 -6.29 -10.38
N ALA A 132 7.59 -5.71 -11.01
CA ALA A 132 6.91 -4.53 -10.45
C ALA A 132 6.29 -4.79 -9.08
N LYS A 133 5.77 -6.01 -8.85
CA LYS A 133 5.22 -6.41 -7.56
C LYS A 133 6.28 -6.41 -6.47
N ALA A 134 7.51 -6.80 -6.80
CA ALA A 134 8.62 -6.75 -5.85
C ALA A 134 9.03 -5.30 -5.55
N CYS A 135 8.95 -4.39 -6.52
CA CYS A 135 9.14 -2.96 -6.24
C CYS A 135 8.07 -2.43 -5.29
N ASP A 136 6.80 -2.76 -5.51
CA ASP A 136 5.74 -2.36 -4.59
C ASP A 136 5.98 -2.94 -3.19
N ASP A 137 6.16 -4.25 -3.09
CA ASP A 137 6.39 -4.93 -1.81
C ASP A 137 7.64 -4.35 -1.09
N LEU A 138 8.72 -4.06 -1.81
CA LEU A 138 9.90 -3.40 -1.26
C LEU A 138 9.60 -2.00 -0.72
N PHE A 139 8.92 -1.16 -1.50
CA PHE A 139 8.58 0.21 -1.11
C PHE A 139 7.77 0.21 0.20
N TYR A 140 6.81 -0.70 0.31
CA TYR A 140 5.91 -0.76 1.46
C TYR A 140 6.53 -1.37 2.71
N LEU A 141 7.49 -2.29 2.56
CA LEU A 141 8.15 -2.95 3.69
C LEU A 141 9.44 -2.25 4.13
N ALA A 142 10.04 -1.43 3.27
CA ALA A 142 11.28 -0.72 3.56
C ALA A 142 11.11 0.29 4.70
N PRO A 143 12.15 0.54 5.52
CA PRO A 143 12.13 1.67 6.45
C PRO A 143 11.99 3.01 5.71
N PRO A 144 11.21 3.99 6.23
CA PRO A 144 11.09 5.31 5.60
C PRO A 144 12.43 6.01 5.41
N GLY A 145 12.61 6.67 4.27
CA GLY A 145 13.85 7.36 3.87
C GLY A 145 15.02 6.44 3.53
N SER A 146 14.87 5.12 3.67
CA SER A 146 15.97 4.19 3.40
C SER A 146 16.26 4.04 1.91
N ASP A 147 17.48 3.60 1.58
CA ASP A 147 17.86 3.27 0.20
C ASP A 147 16.88 2.26 -0.42
N TYR A 148 16.36 1.30 0.34
CA TYR A 148 15.36 0.34 -0.16
C TYR A 148 14.08 1.04 -0.63
N GLU A 149 13.57 2.01 0.15
CA GLU A 149 12.36 2.76 -0.20
C GLU A 149 12.60 3.59 -1.47
N GLN A 150 13.73 4.29 -1.54
CA GLN A 150 14.08 5.13 -2.68
C GLN A 150 14.31 4.30 -3.96
N PHE A 151 15.01 3.17 -3.86
CA PHE A 151 15.23 2.25 -4.96
C PHE A 151 13.91 1.70 -5.50
N ALA A 152 13.05 1.23 -4.60
CA ALA A 152 11.73 0.73 -4.94
C ALA A 152 10.86 1.78 -5.63
N PHE A 153 10.84 3.00 -5.07
CA PHE A 153 10.12 4.14 -5.62
C PHE A 153 10.55 4.48 -7.05
N SER A 154 11.85 4.37 -7.33
CA SER A 154 12.42 4.63 -8.66
C SER A 154 12.15 3.50 -9.68
N CYS A 155 11.40 2.47 -9.29
CA CYS A 155 11.17 1.24 -10.05
C CYS A 155 12.48 0.48 -10.37
N GLY A 156 13.36 0.40 -9.37
CA GLY A 156 14.69 -0.18 -9.51
C GLY A 156 15.57 0.63 -10.45
N GLY A 157 15.68 1.94 -10.23
CA GLY A 157 16.55 2.86 -10.99
C GLY A 157 15.99 3.37 -12.34
N ARG A 158 14.73 3.05 -12.68
CA ARG A 158 14.17 3.29 -14.03
C ARG A 158 13.29 4.54 -14.19
N ARG A 159 13.28 5.42 -13.19
CA ARG A 159 12.68 6.77 -13.25
C ARG A 159 11.19 6.81 -13.57
N ASN A 160 10.44 5.81 -13.14
CA ASN A 160 8.99 5.88 -13.20
C ASN A 160 8.42 5.95 -11.81
N MET A 161 7.29 6.62 -11.74
CA MET A 161 6.48 6.68 -10.56
C MET A 161 5.52 5.46 -10.51
N ASP A 162 5.00 5.04 -11.65
CA ASP A 162 4.08 3.92 -11.75
C ASP A 162 4.84 2.67 -12.21
N CYS A 163 5.42 1.94 -11.24
CA CYS A 163 6.26 0.77 -11.54
C CYS A 163 5.49 -0.34 -12.24
N ALA A 164 4.23 -0.55 -11.86
CA ALA A 164 3.36 -1.52 -12.51
C ALA A 164 3.20 -1.24 -14.02
N LEU A 165 3.03 0.02 -14.40
CA LEU A 165 2.98 0.44 -15.80
C LEU A 165 4.32 0.29 -16.52
N LEU A 166 5.41 0.70 -15.89
CA LEU A 166 6.75 0.69 -16.50
C LEU A 166 7.29 -0.73 -16.72
N LEU A 167 7.15 -1.56 -15.69
CA LEU A 167 7.81 -2.86 -15.59
C LEU A 167 6.90 -4.00 -16.04
N GLY A 168 5.73 -3.68 -16.58
CA GLY A 168 4.91 -4.65 -17.30
C GLY A 168 4.33 -5.71 -16.39
N ILE A 169 3.74 -5.32 -15.26
CA ILE A 169 2.60 -6.13 -14.79
C ILE A 169 1.54 -5.95 -15.86
N GLU A 170 1.38 -6.99 -16.69
CA GLU A 170 0.10 -7.25 -17.32
C GLU A 170 -0.92 -7.16 -16.18
N GLN A 171 -1.65 -6.04 -16.13
CA GLN A 171 -2.90 -5.96 -15.37
C GLN A 171 -3.60 -7.28 -15.63
N PRO A 172 -4.08 -8.01 -14.60
CA PRO A 172 -4.78 -9.27 -14.81
C PRO A 172 -6.14 -8.97 -15.47
N GLU A 173 -6.17 -8.49 -16.71
CA GLU A 173 -6.29 -9.30 -17.94
C GLU A 173 -6.46 -8.33 -19.13
N GLY A 174 -5.71 -8.58 -20.20
CA GLY A 174 -5.46 -7.67 -21.33
C GLY A 174 -6.62 -7.41 -22.31
N ASP A 175 -7.87 -7.25 -21.85
CA ASP A 175 -9.02 -6.92 -22.72
C ASP A 175 -9.69 -5.56 -22.42
N LEU A 176 -9.36 -4.92 -21.30
CA LEU A 176 -9.89 -3.58 -21.01
C LEU A 176 -9.14 -2.53 -21.85
N ASN A 177 -9.91 -1.73 -22.56
CA ASN A 177 -9.47 -0.52 -23.23
C ASN A 177 -10.56 0.55 -23.02
N PRO A 178 -10.30 1.83 -23.37
CA PRO A 178 -11.32 2.88 -23.21
C PRO A 178 -12.64 2.62 -23.94
N SER A 179 -12.70 1.70 -24.91
CA SER A 179 -13.93 1.32 -25.61
C SER A 179 -14.59 0.06 -25.03
N THR A 180 -14.03 -0.56 -23.99
CA THR A 180 -14.64 -1.73 -23.36
C THR A 180 -15.95 -1.32 -22.67
N PRO A 181 -17.07 -1.99 -22.98
CA PRO A 181 -18.36 -1.66 -22.36
C PRO A 181 -18.32 -1.97 -20.86
N ALA A 182 -19.15 -1.24 -20.11
CA ALA A 182 -19.31 -1.48 -18.69
C ALA A 182 -19.95 -2.87 -18.44
N PRO A 183 -19.69 -3.50 -17.28
CA PRO A 183 -20.23 -4.83 -16.93
C PRO A 183 -21.75 -4.96 -17.01
N GLY A 184 -22.53 -3.91 -16.72
CA GLY A 184 -24.00 -3.98 -16.75
C GLY A 184 -24.64 -4.41 -15.44
N ASP A 185 -23.86 -4.61 -14.38
CA ASP A 185 -24.34 -5.13 -13.10
C ASP A 185 -24.93 -4.01 -12.21
N ASP A 186 -24.50 -2.76 -12.41
CA ASP A 186 -24.93 -1.60 -11.65
C ASP A 186 -25.02 -0.36 -12.56
N GLU A 187 -26.23 0.24 -12.68
CA GLU A 187 -26.50 1.37 -13.57
C GLU A 187 -25.74 2.64 -13.17
N ASP A 188 -25.54 2.87 -11.87
CA ASP A 188 -24.82 4.04 -11.37
C ASP A 188 -23.32 3.87 -11.62
N LEU A 189 -22.75 2.69 -11.35
CA LEU A 189 -21.34 2.41 -11.66
C LEU A 189 -21.07 2.40 -13.18
N ASP A 190 -22.02 1.92 -13.99
CA ASP A 190 -21.92 1.96 -15.46
C ASP A 190 -21.88 3.39 -16.00
N LYS A 191 -22.63 4.31 -15.38
CA LYS A 191 -22.60 5.72 -15.74
C LYS A 191 -21.22 6.32 -15.47
N TRP A 192 -20.63 6.03 -14.32
CA TRP A 192 -19.27 6.49 -13.98
C TRP A 192 -18.21 5.84 -14.86
N TRP A 193 -18.35 4.54 -15.15
CA TRP A 193 -17.51 3.82 -16.11
C TRP A 193 -17.48 4.55 -17.45
N LYS A 194 -18.65 4.88 -18.00
CA LYS A 194 -18.74 5.58 -19.28
C LYS A 194 -18.00 6.92 -19.25
N LEU A 195 -18.23 7.74 -18.23
CA LEU A 195 -17.55 9.05 -18.13
C LEU A 195 -16.02 8.89 -17.98
N CYS A 196 -15.57 7.93 -17.18
CA CYS A 196 -14.15 7.61 -17.03
C CYS A 196 -13.54 7.10 -18.37
N SER A 197 -14.29 6.29 -19.11
CA SER A 197 -13.90 5.81 -20.44
C SER A 197 -13.76 6.95 -21.45
N GLU A 198 -14.59 8.00 -21.32
CA GLU A 198 -14.54 9.23 -22.12
C GLU A 198 -13.42 10.19 -21.70
N GLY A 199 -12.74 9.93 -20.58
CA GLY A 199 -11.55 10.66 -20.14
C GLY A 199 -11.78 11.65 -18.99
N SER A 200 -12.89 11.54 -18.26
CA SER A 200 -13.15 12.33 -17.05
C SER A 200 -12.31 11.83 -15.87
N THR A 201 -11.43 12.68 -15.35
CA THR A 201 -10.60 12.39 -14.17
C THR A 201 -11.47 12.26 -12.92
N ALA A 202 -12.44 13.16 -12.74
CA ALA A 202 -13.40 13.14 -11.65
C ALA A 202 -14.23 11.86 -11.65
N ALA A 203 -14.66 11.37 -12.82
CA ALA A 203 -15.43 10.13 -12.91
C ALA A 203 -14.57 8.89 -12.63
N CYS A 204 -13.32 8.85 -13.10
CA CYS A 204 -12.42 7.76 -12.74
C CYS A 204 -12.15 7.73 -11.23
N GLY A 205 -11.96 8.90 -10.61
CA GLY A 205 -11.81 9.00 -9.16
C GLY A 205 -13.08 8.59 -8.41
N GLU A 206 -14.26 9.02 -8.88
CA GLU A 206 -15.53 8.63 -8.26
C GLU A 206 -15.74 7.13 -8.33
N LEU A 207 -15.57 6.54 -9.51
CA LEU A 207 -15.69 5.10 -9.70
C LEU A 207 -14.72 4.33 -8.80
N ARG A 208 -13.50 4.85 -8.61
CA ARG A 208 -12.51 4.22 -7.73
C ARG A 208 -12.90 4.25 -6.25
N LEU A 209 -13.59 5.31 -5.81
CA LEU A 209 -14.04 5.42 -4.41
C LEU A 209 -15.21 4.50 -4.10
N ILE A 210 -16.16 4.39 -5.03
CA ILE A 210 -17.45 3.74 -4.74
C ILE A 210 -17.55 2.32 -5.29
N ALA A 211 -16.67 1.92 -6.21
CA ALA A 211 -16.71 0.58 -6.78
C ALA A 211 -16.24 -0.48 -5.76
N PRO A 212 -16.88 -1.66 -5.73
CA PRO A 212 -16.43 -2.75 -4.87
C PRO A 212 -15.00 -3.17 -5.14
N SER A 213 -14.22 -3.36 -4.07
CA SER A 213 -12.82 -3.77 -4.16
C SER A 213 -12.67 -5.07 -4.97
N GLY A 214 -11.72 -5.10 -5.91
CA GLY A 214 -11.48 -6.25 -6.79
C GLY A 214 -12.47 -6.39 -7.96
N SER A 215 -13.55 -5.60 -8.02
CA SER A 215 -14.46 -5.60 -9.17
C SER A 215 -13.81 -5.08 -10.45
N LEU A 216 -14.41 -5.40 -11.61
CA LEU A 216 -13.99 -4.82 -12.90
C LEU A 216 -14.06 -3.29 -12.88
N TYR A 217 -15.08 -2.71 -12.23
CA TYR A 217 -15.22 -1.27 -12.05
C TYR A 217 -14.02 -0.65 -11.34
N ALA A 218 -13.60 -1.24 -10.21
CA ALA A 218 -12.46 -0.77 -9.44
C ALA A 218 -11.16 -0.87 -10.23
N GLN A 219 -10.96 -1.95 -10.99
CA GLN A 219 -9.78 -2.15 -11.83
C GLN A 219 -9.71 -1.14 -12.99
N PHE A 220 -10.84 -0.92 -13.67
CA PHE A 220 -10.93 0.05 -14.76
C PHE A 220 -10.67 1.48 -14.28
N ALA A 221 -11.25 1.84 -13.13
CA ALA A 221 -11.03 3.13 -12.49
C ALA A 221 -9.57 3.32 -12.02
N ALA A 222 -8.98 2.27 -11.43
CA ALA A 222 -7.60 2.31 -10.94
C ALA A 222 -6.56 2.47 -12.06
N THR A 223 -6.93 2.18 -13.31
CA THR A 223 -6.09 2.31 -14.51
C THR A 223 -6.48 3.52 -15.38
N CYS A 224 -7.24 4.47 -14.81
CA CYS A 224 -7.71 5.67 -15.50
C CYS A 224 -8.48 5.37 -16.78
N GLY A 225 -9.40 4.41 -16.69
CA GLY A 225 -10.19 3.93 -17.80
C GLY A 225 -9.38 3.07 -18.77
N ALA A 226 -8.58 2.14 -18.23
CA ALA A 226 -7.70 1.25 -18.98
C ALA A 226 -6.66 1.98 -19.86
N ARG A 227 -6.12 3.09 -19.34
CA ARG A 227 -5.00 3.83 -19.93
C ARG A 227 -3.65 3.52 -19.29
N GLY A 228 -3.66 2.59 -18.33
CA GLY A 228 -2.45 1.95 -17.80
C GLY A 228 -1.78 2.70 -16.66
N THR A 229 -2.28 3.84 -16.21
CA THR A 229 -1.73 4.54 -15.05
C THR A 229 -2.74 4.63 -13.93
N SER A 230 -2.24 4.75 -12.71
CA SER A 230 -3.00 5.07 -11.52
C SER A 230 -3.04 6.58 -11.20
N TYR A 231 -2.25 7.40 -11.92
CA TYR A 231 -2.21 8.86 -11.82
C TYR A 231 -3.00 9.53 -12.96
N CYS A 232 -4.32 9.58 -12.82
CA CYS A 232 -5.18 10.03 -13.92
C CYS A 232 -4.90 11.47 -14.36
N ALA A 233 -4.57 12.36 -13.41
CA ALA A 233 -4.23 13.76 -13.69
C ALA A 233 -3.01 13.95 -14.61
N LEU A 234 -2.16 12.94 -14.80
CA LEU A 234 -1.03 13.02 -15.73
C LEU A 234 -1.42 12.86 -17.20
N ILE A 235 -2.55 12.20 -17.48
CA ILE A 235 -2.91 11.76 -18.84
C ILE A 235 -4.34 12.13 -19.26
N LEU A 236 -5.18 12.54 -18.31
CA LEU A 236 -6.56 12.94 -18.54
C LEU A 236 -6.73 14.45 -18.30
N GLU A 237 -7.80 15.01 -18.87
CA GLU A 237 -8.17 16.39 -18.57
C GLU A 237 -8.71 16.46 -17.13
N ASP A 238 -8.22 17.44 -16.38
CA ASP A 238 -8.76 17.73 -15.05
C ASP A 238 -10.13 18.42 -15.19
N ASP A 239 -11.18 17.72 -14.77
CA ASP A 239 -12.55 18.19 -14.75
C ASP A 239 -13.12 18.30 -13.31
N GLY A 240 -12.24 18.29 -12.31
CA GLY A 240 -12.54 18.52 -10.91
C GLY A 240 -12.50 17.28 -10.02
N GLU A 241 -13.04 17.42 -8.83
CA GLU A 241 -13.00 16.38 -7.80
C GLU A 241 -14.20 15.43 -7.87
N PRO A 242 -13.98 14.14 -7.56
CA PRO A 242 -15.05 13.17 -7.36
C PRO A 242 -16.10 13.67 -6.36
N PRO A 243 -17.41 13.54 -6.65
CA PRO A 243 -18.46 13.94 -5.72
C PRO A 243 -18.32 13.37 -4.31
N THR A 244 -18.00 12.06 -4.18
CA THR A 244 -17.86 11.38 -2.89
C THR A 244 -16.71 11.96 -2.06
N LEU A 245 -15.68 12.50 -2.71
CA LEU A 245 -14.54 13.09 -2.01
C LEU A 245 -14.93 14.34 -1.19
N LYS A 246 -16.00 15.05 -1.57
CA LYS A 246 -16.45 16.27 -0.87
C LYS A 246 -16.94 16.00 0.54
N ASP A 247 -17.36 14.78 0.80
CA ASP A 247 -17.86 14.35 2.11
C ASP A 247 -16.76 13.73 2.97
N LEU A 248 -15.56 13.58 2.42
CA LEU A 248 -14.38 13.10 3.13
C LEU A 248 -13.46 14.27 3.46
N SER A 249 -12.81 14.21 4.63
CA SER A 249 -11.78 15.17 4.98
C SER A 249 -10.80 14.57 5.99
N PRO A 250 -9.55 15.07 6.08
CA PRO A 250 -8.60 14.60 7.08
C PRO A 250 -9.08 14.76 8.52
N ASN A 251 -10.02 15.67 8.78
CA ASN A 251 -10.53 15.93 10.13
C ASN A 251 -11.77 15.09 10.48
N LEU A 252 -12.20 14.21 9.56
CA LEU A 252 -13.34 13.34 9.80
C LEU A 252 -12.97 12.32 10.88
N SER A 253 -13.82 12.21 11.91
CA SER A 253 -13.62 11.24 12.98
C SER A 253 -13.80 9.81 12.46
N PRO A 254 -13.01 8.85 12.96
CA PRO A 254 -13.15 7.45 12.55
C PRO A 254 -14.52 6.88 12.97
N PRO A 255 -15.03 5.83 12.28
CA PRO A 255 -16.32 5.22 12.57
C PRO A 255 -16.51 4.70 14.00
N GLY A 256 -15.46 4.21 14.67
CA GLY A 256 -15.59 3.63 16.01
C GLY A 256 -15.95 2.14 16.02
N ASP A 257 -15.99 1.48 14.85
CA ASP A 257 -16.44 0.09 14.73
C ASP A 257 -15.33 -0.93 15.03
N ASP A 258 -14.08 -0.55 14.76
CA ASP A 258 -12.89 -1.38 14.95
C ASP A 258 -11.69 -0.50 15.35
N GLU A 259 -11.08 -0.80 16.50
CA GLU A 259 -9.99 0.02 17.06
C GLU A 259 -8.71 0.00 16.21
N PHE A 260 -8.38 -1.15 15.60
CA PHE A 260 -7.23 -1.27 14.71
C PHE A 260 -7.44 -0.41 13.46
N LEU A 261 -8.62 -0.47 12.85
CA LEU A 261 -8.95 0.34 11.69
C LEU A 261 -9.08 1.83 12.01
N ASP A 262 -9.55 2.18 13.21
CA ASP A 262 -9.60 3.57 13.69
C ASP A 262 -8.20 4.18 13.85
N GLN A 263 -7.23 3.39 14.32
CA GLN A 263 -5.86 3.86 14.45
C GLN A 263 -5.18 4.01 13.09
N LEU A 264 -5.40 3.06 12.17
CA LEU A 264 -5.00 3.21 10.76
C LEU A 264 -5.66 4.43 10.12
N TRP A 265 -6.92 4.71 10.45
CA TRP A 265 -7.62 5.92 10.01
C TRP A 265 -6.92 7.18 10.51
N LEU A 266 -6.61 7.26 11.81
CA LEU A 266 -5.93 8.42 12.38
C LEU A 266 -4.56 8.65 11.72
N LEU A 267 -3.78 7.60 11.49
CA LEU A 267 -2.51 7.70 10.76
C LEU A 267 -2.70 8.11 9.30
N CYS A 268 -3.63 7.50 8.59
CA CYS A 268 -3.94 7.87 7.21
C CYS A 268 -4.38 9.34 7.11
N SER A 269 -5.20 9.80 8.07
CA SER A 269 -5.60 11.21 8.19
C SER A 269 -4.39 12.11 8.46
N GLY A 270 -3.50 11.65 9.34
CA GLY A 270 -2.24 12.25 9.74
C GLY A 270 -1.10 11.90 8.80
N THR A 271 -1.41 11.74 7.51
CA THR A 271 -0.41 11.71 6.46
C THR A 271 0.49 10.47 6.48
N ASP A 272 -0.08 9.28 6.71
CA ASP A 272 0.64 7.99 6.55
C ASP A 272 0.05 7.19 5.38
N ALA A 273 0.84 6.97 4.33
CA ALA A 273 0.43 6.30 3.10
C ALA A 273 0.34 4.79 3.28
N ARG A 274 1.16 4.23 4.18
CA ARG A 274 1.14 2.81 4.53
C ARG A 274 -0.12 2.53 5.31
N ALA A 275 -0.46 3.38 6.28
CA ALA A 275 -1.73 3.30 6.98
C ALA A 275 -2.93 3.44 6.05
N CYS A 276 -2.91 4.37 5.06
CA CYS A 276 -3.99 4.46 4.07
C CYS A 276 -4.11 3.19 3.21
N LYS A 277 -2.98 2.59 2.81
CA LYS A 277 -2.98 1.31 2.08
C LYS A 277 -3.52 0.18 2.95
N ASP A 278 -3.04 0.06 4.17
CA ASP A 278 -3.45 -0.98 5.10
C ASP A 278 -4.92 -0.84 5.46
N LEU A 279 -5.42 0.39 5.57
CA LEU A 279 -6.85 0.65 5.73
C LEU A 279 -7.68 0.16 4.54
N THR A 280 -7.15 0.32 3.33
CA THR A 280 -7.77 -0.22 2.09
C THR A 280 -7.67 -1.75 2.04
N LYS A 281 -6.60 -2.34 2.57
CA LYS A 281 -6.32 -3.77 2.52
C LYS A 281 -7.12 -4.57 3.56
N TYR A 282 -7.22 -4.04 4.78
CA TYR A 282 -7.81 -4.73 5.94
C TYR A 282 -9.22 -4.25 6.27
N GLY A 283 -9.61 -3.06 5.78
CA GLY A 283 -10.97 -2.55 5.96
C GLY A 283 -12.02 -3.46 5.30
N PRO A 284 -13.24 -3.54 5.86
CA PRO A 284 -14.34 -4.26 5.23
C PRO A 284 -14.63 -3.70 3.84
N THR A 285 -14.95 -4.57 2.88
CA THR A 285 -15.34 -4.14 1.53
C THR A 285 -16.49 -3.14 1.59
N ASP A 286 -16.42 -2.10 0.76
CA ASP A 286 -17.42 -1.01 0.66
C ASP A 286 -17.63 -0.20 1.95
N SER A 287 -16.71 -0.30 2.92
CA SER A 287 -16.77 0.48 4.16
C SER A 287 -16.20 1.89 4.00
N LEU A 288 -16.57 2.77 4.93
CA LEU A 288 -15.99 4.10 5.02
C LEU A 288 -14.47 4.05 5.27
N TYR A 289 -13.96 3.01 5.95
CA TYR A 289 -12.51 2.80 6.12
C TYR A 289 -11.81 2.64 4.76
N VAL A 290 -12.34 1.78 3.88
CA VAL A 290 -11.77 1.57 2.55
C VAL A 290 -11.87 2.85 1.72
N GLN A 291 -13.00 3.55 1.75
CA GLN A 291 -13.15 4.83 1.04
C GLN A 291 -12.18 5.90 1.54
N PHE A 292 -11.95 5.97 2.86
CA PHE A 292 -10.99 6.89 3.46
C PHE A 292 -9.55 6.55 3.08
N GLY A 293 -9.21 5.25 3.05
CA GLY A 293 -7.91 4.77 2.59
C GLY A 293 -7.67 5.08 1.10
N VAL A 294 -8.64 4.79 0.23
CA VAL A 294 -8.58 5.07 -1.21
C VAL A 294 -8.51 6.57 -1.51
N SER A 295 -9.20 7.40 -0.70
CA SER A 295 -9.14 8.86 -0.77
C SER A 295 -7.91 9.47 -0.10
N CYS A 296 -6.94 8.65 0.31
CA CYS A 296 -5.72 9.10 0.95
C CYS A 296 -6.00 10.01 2.15
N GLY A 297 -6.90 9.58 3.03
CA GLY A 297 -7.30 10.35 4.20
C GLY A 297 -8.25 11.51 3.88
N GLY A 298 -9.12 11.34 2.89
CA GLY A 298 -10.07 12.37 2.46
C GLY A 298 -9.42 13.56 1.74
N ARG A 299 -8.32 13.33 1.04
CA ARG A 299 -7.59 14.36 0.29
C ARG A 299 -7.78 14.20 -1.21
N ALA A 300 -7.43 13.03 -1.77
CA ALA A 300 -7.37 12.82 -3.21
C ALA A 300 -7.66 11.36 -3.56
N VAL A 301 -8.12 11.09 -4.79
CA VAL A 301 -8.33 9.73 -5.24
C VAL A 301 -7.15 9.23 -6.05
N ALA A 302 -6.23 8.61 -5.32
CA ALA A 302 -5.11 7.80 -5.79
C ALA A 302 -3.92 8.45 -6.51
N PRO A 303 -2.78 7.73 -6.50
CA PRO A 303 -2.34 6.78 -5.47
C PRO A 303 -1.81 7.52 -4.24
N CYS A 304 -2.21 7.03 -3.07
CA CYS A 304 -1.70 7.52 -1.78
C CYS A 304 -0.21 7.25 -1.59
N ALA A 305 0.34 6.29 -2.34
CA ALA A 305 1.71 5.78 -2.28
C ALA A 305 2.80 6.83 -2.51
N ARG A 306 2.44 8.07 -2.83
CA ARG A 306 3.39 9.14 -3.05
C ARG A 306 3.27 10.31 -2.12
N PHE A 307 2.38 10.26 -1.17
CA PHE A 307 2.11 11.43 -0.37
C PHE A 307 3.08 11.59 0.81
N PHE A 308 3.80 10.54 1.23
CA PHE A 308 4.62 10.62 2.45
C PHE A 308 5.92 9.83 2.31
N ALA A 309 6.90 10.45 1.67
CA ALA A 309 8.21 10.41 2.29
C ALA A 309 8.32 11.66 3.15
N ASP A 310 8.53 11.40 4.44
CA ASP A 310 9.06 12.31 5.44
C ASP A 310 8.07 13.13 6.30
N LEU A 311 7.91 12.67 7.55
CA LEU A 311 7.72 13.55 8.70
C LEU A 311 8.80 13.22 9.76
N ASN A 312 10.08 13.37 9.40
CA ASN A 312 11.07 14.10 10.21
C ASN A 312 12.43 14.20 9.50
N SER A 313 12.56 15.13 8.54
CA SER A 313 13.86 15.73 8.23
C SER A 313 14.23 16.73 9.31
N SER A 314 14.69 16.22 10.46
CA SER A 314 15.63 17.00 11.25
C SER A 314 16.97 17.01 10.52
N SER A 315 17.10 17.91 9.55
CA SER A 315 18.37 18.31 8.99
C SER A 315 19.28 18.79 10.13
N SER A 316 20.42 18.12 10.29
CA SER A 316 21.57 18.70 11.01
C SER A 316 22.21 19.80 10.18
#